data_AF-A0A410RPQ0-F1
#
_entry.id   AF-A0A410RPQ0-F1
#
_cell.length_a   1.000
_cell.length_b   1.000
_cell.length_c   1.000
_cell.angle_alpha   90.00
_cell.angle_beta   90.00
_cell.angle_gamma   90.00
#
_symmetry.space_group_name_H-M   'P 1'
#
loop_
_entity.id
_entity.type
_entity.pdbx_description
1 polymer ?
#
loop_
_entity_poly.entity_id
_entity_poly.type
_entity_poly.pdbx_seq_one_letter_code
_entity_poly.pdbx_strand_id
1 'polypeptide(L)'
;MKTSTRCGIIGLLCWFVPSVGVLVVLSLLGLGELLLGDSHPFPGDPPAADLLAWVALLGWLFILVGYCFFFLARKESDRIVHLWRRVLPPVALLSLLAMSSSLAQLAGRHWGEWGHLKAMLQDNEVRVRAFSSRADGALSEEEFARAKLWLLEQPVTFQFKTEPEPAKLRLMRTVPPYLGVDFGRGQNAVFDPVTMHCIYSD
;
A
#
# COMPACT_ATOMS: atom_id res chain seq x y z
N MET A 1 8.35 -13.81 40.53
CA MET A 1 9.25 -14.20 39.43
C MET A 1 8.84 -15.49 38.71
N LYS A 2 8.64 -16.63 39.40
CA LYS A 2 8.33 -17.94 38.77
C LYS A 2 7.06 -17.99 37.89
N THR A 3 6.03 -17.19 38.18
CA THR A 3 4.76 -17.16 37.43
C THR A 3 4.89 -16.47 36.07
N SER A 4 5.58 -15.32 36.02
CA SER A 4 5.85 -14.58 34.77
C SER A 4 6.64 -15.42 33.78
N THR A 5 7.60 -16.19 34.27
CA THR A 5 8.41 -17.08 33.44
C THR A 5 7.61 -18.25 32.83
N ARG A 6 6.74 -18.89 33.63
CA ARG A 6 5.87 -19.98 33.14
C ARG A 6 4.90 -19.47 32.08
N CYS A 7 4.35 -18.27 32.24
CA CYS A 7 3.56 -17.61 31.20
C CYS A 7 4.37 -17.37 29.92
N GLY A 8 5.65 -16.98 30.04
CA GLY A 8 6.54 -16.82 28.89
C GLY A 8 6.75 -18.12 28.11
N ILE A 9 7.00 -19.25 28.79
CA ILE A 9 7.23 -20.55 28.13
C ILE A 9 5.96 -21.10 27.49
N ILE A 10 4.81 -21.01 28.18
CA ILE A 10 3.51 -21.41 27.63
C ILE A 10 3.17 -20.55 26.41
N GLY A 11 3.38 -19.23 26.52
CA GLY A 11 3.22 -18.29 25.42
C GLY A 11 4.07 -18.67 24.22
N LEU A 12 5.36 -19.00 24.42
CA LEU A 12 6.26 -19.45 23.36
C LEU A 12 5.81 -20.75 22.68
N LEU A 13 5.22 -21.70 23.40
CA LEU A 13 4.69 -22.92 22.79
C LEU A 13 3.44 -22.63 21.96
N CYS A 14 2.51 -21.85 22.50
CA CYS A 14 1.27 -21.49 21.81
C CYS A 14 1.52 -20.62 20.57
N TRP A 15 2.57 -19.78 20.59
CA TRP A 15 2.85 -18.85 19.50
C TRP A 15 3.81 -19.39 18.43
N PHE A 16 4.40 -20.57 18.64
CA PHE A 16 5.30 -21.19 17.66
C PHE A 16 4.58 -21.52 16.34
N VAL A 17 3.45 -22.24 16.44
CA VAL A 17 2.67 -22.66 15.26
C VAL A 17 2.13 -21.45 14.48
N PRO A 18 1.52 -20.42 15.12
CA PRO A 18 1.12 -19.20 14.42
C PRO A 18 2.29 -18.49 13.73
N SER A 19 3.45 -18.36 14.40
CA SER A 19 4.60 -17.62 13.85
C SER A 19 5.21 -18.32 12.63
N VAL A 20 5.31 -19.65 12.66
CA VAL A 20 5.77 -20.45 11.53
C VAL A 20 4.74 -20.44 10.40
N GLY A 21 3.45 -20.55 10.72
CA GLY A 21 2.36 -20.46 9.75
C GLY A 21 2.37 -19.13 8.99
N VAL A 22 2.54 -18.02 9.71
CA VAL A 22 2.71 -16.68 9.13
C VAL A 22 3.90 -16.65 8.19
N LEU A 23 5.06 -17.16 8.60
CA LEU A 23 6.26 -17.16 7.75
C LEU A 23 6.02 -17.92 6.43
N VAL A 24 5.41 -19.11 6.50
CA VAL A 24 5.12 -19.92 5.32
C VAL A 24 4.18 -19.18 4.37
N VAL A 25 3.10 -18.61 4.91
CA VAL A 25 2.15 -17.82 4.13
C VAL A 25 2.85 -16.64 3.46
N LEU A 26 3.63 -15.85 4.20
CA LEU A 26 4.36 -14.71 3.64
C LEU A 26 5.40 -15.13 2.60
N SER A 27 6.07 -16.25 2.80
CA SER A 27 7.08 -16.76 1.86
C SER A 27 6.43 -17.23 0.56
N LEU A 28 5.30 -17.95 0.63
CA LEU A 28 4.56 -18.39 -0.55
C LEU A 28 3.99 -17.20 -1.32
N LEU A 29 3.48 -16.20 -0.61
CA LEU A 29 2.93 -15.00 -1.21
C LEU A 29 4.01 -14.14 -1.88
N GLY A 30 5.15 -13.92 -1.21
CA GLY A 30 6.28 -13.19 -1.80
C GLY A 30 6.88 -13.92 -3.02
N LEU A 31 6.94 -15.26 -2.98
CA LEU A 31 7.35 -16.05 -4.14
C LEU A 31 6.34 -15.96 -5.29
N GLY A 32 5.04 -15.98 -4.98
CA GLY A 32 3.97 -15.78 -5.96
C GLY A 32 4.05 -14.42 -6.62
N GLU A 33 4.27 -13.36 -5.85
CA GLU A 33 4.46 -12.00 -6.36
C GLU A 33 5.71 -11.90 -7.27
N LEU A 34 6.82 -12.55 -6.89
CA LEU A 34 8.03 -12.58 -7.73
C LEU A 34 7.81 -13.32 -9.07
N LEU A 35 7.01 -14.39 -9.06
CA LEU A 35 6.80 -15.25 -10.23
C LEU A 35 5.69 -14.75 -11.16
N LEU A 36 4.69 -14.05 -10.62
CA LEU A 36 3.49 -13.62 -11.32
C LEU A 36 3.39 -12.09 -11.45
N GLY A 37 4.33 -11.35 -10.88
CA GLY A 37 4.35 -9.90 -10.92
C GLY A 37 4.50 -9.39 -12.35
N ASP A 38 3.63 -8.46 -12.74
CA ASP A 38 3.76 -7.76 -14.01
C ASP A 38 5.11 -7.04 -14.08
N SER A 39 5.74 -7.07 -15.25
CA SER A 39 7.04 -6.43 -15.49
C SER A 39 6.97 -4.89 -15.41
N HIS A 40 5.77 -4.32 -15.51
CA HIS A 40 5.50 -2.89 -15.38
C HIS A 40 4.24 -2.66 -14.54
N PRO A 41 4.32 -2.87 -13.21
CA PRO A 41 3.16 -2.65 -12.37
C PRO A 41 2.81 -1.17 -12.42
N PHE A 42 1.64 -0.87 -12.96
CA PHE A 42 1.07 0.47 -12.87
C PHE A 42 0.93 0.77 -11.38
N PRO A 43 1.47 1.86 -10.82
CA PRO A 43 1.51 2.04 -9.37
C PRO A 43 0.14 2.10 -8.71
N GLY A 44 -0.95 2.30 -9.47
CA GLY A 44 -2.32 2.17 -8.97
C GLY A 44 -2.92 0.76 -9.01
N ASP A 45 -2.23 -0.22 -9.58
CA ASP A 45 -2.56 -1.66 -9.56
C ASP A 45 -1.60 -2.39 -8.59
N PRO A 46 -2.03 -3.36 -7.75
CA PRO A 46 -3.36 -3.96 -7.57
C PRO A 46 -3.81 -4.10 -6.08
N PRO A 47 -5.07 -4.55 -5.84
CA PRO A 47 -5.57 -5.00 -4.52
C PRO A 47 -4.75 -6.12 -3.87
N ALA A 48 -3.97 -6.90 -4.66
CA ALA A 48 -3.15 -7.98 -4.14
C ALA A 48 -1.99 -7.42 -3.30
N ALA A 49 -1.26 -6.40 -3.76
CA ALA A 49 -0.15 -5.82 -2.98
C ALA A 49 -0.62 -5.25 -1.64
N ASP A 50 -1.81 -4.65 -1.60
CA ASP A 50 -2.41 -4.16 -0.35
C ASP A 50 -2.88 -5.29 0.55
N LEU A 51 -3.54 -6.31 0.00
CA LEU A 51 -3.93 -7.49 0.76
C LEU A 51 -2.69 -8.19 1.35
N LEU A 52 -1.62 -8.30 0.57
CA LEU A 52 -0.34 -8.84 0.98
C LEU A 52 0.28 -8.00 2.10
N ALA A 53 0.33 -6.68 1.94
CA ALA A 53 0.81 -5.77 2.99
C ALA A 53 -0.03 -5.91 4.27
N TRP A 54 -1.36 -6.00 4.18
CA TRP A 54 -2.26 -6.21 5.31
C TRP A 54 -2.04 -7.55 6.01
N VAL A 55 -2.02 -8.66 5.26
CA VAL A 55 -1.74 -10.01 5.78
C VAL A 55 -0.38 -10.03 6.46
N ALA A 56 0.59 -9.35 5.88
CA ALA A 56 1.93 -9.28 6.41
C ALA A 56 2.06 -8.41 7.66
N LEU A 57 1.37 -7.27 7.74
CA LEU A 57 1.26 -6.47 8.96
C LEU A 57 0.59 -7.26 10.09
N LEU A 58 -0.50 -7.98 9.80
CA LEU A 58 -1.15 -8.86 10.76
C LEU A 58 -0.19 -9.97 11.22
N GLY A 59 0.50 -10.61 10.28
CA GLY A 59 1.52 -11.63 10.57
C GLY A 59 2.64 -11.11 11.46
N TRP A 60 3.13 -9.90 11.20
CA TRP A 60 4.16 -9.25 12.01
C TRP A 60 3.68 -8.95 13.43
N LEU A 61 2.41 -8.60 13.62
CA LEU A 61 1.84 -8.43 14.95
C LEU A 61 1.91 -9.74 15.75
N PHE A 62 1.66 -10.89 15.12
CA PHE A 62 1.88 -12.18 15.76
C PHE A 62 3.35 -12.41 16.10
N ILE A 63 4.28 -12.13 15.19
CA ILE A 63 5.73 -12.27 15.47
C ILE A 63 6.15 -11.38 16.66
N LEU A 64 5.67 -10.14 16.73
CA LEU A 64 5.95 -9.20 17.82
C LEU A 64 5.43 -9.71 19.17
N VAL A 65 4.23 -10.27 19.21
CA VAL A 65 3.69 -10.91 20.43
C VAL A 65 4.56 -12.09 20.86
N GLY A 66 5.04 -12.89 19.91
CA GLY A 66 6.02 -13.96 20.15
C GLY A 66 7.32 -13.43 20.76
N TYR A 67 7.82 -12.30 20.25
CA TYR A 67 8.98 -11.58 20.81
C TYR A 67 8.75 -11.13 22.26
N CYS A 68 7.54 -10.65 22.60
CA CYS A 68 7.21 -10.27 23.97
C CYS A 68 7.31 -11.47 24.91
N PHE A 69 6.75 -12.62 24.54
CA PHE A 69 6.86 -13.85 25.35
C PHE A 69 8.29 -14.37 25.43
N PHE A 70 9.05 -14.29 24.34
CA PHE A 70 10.48 -14.59 24.34
C PHE A 70 11.23 -13.72 25.35
N PHE A 71 10.96 -12.41 25.38
CA PHE A 71 11.63 -11.48 26.29
C PHE A 71 11.30 -11.75 27.76
N LEU A 72 10.07 -12.20 28.06
CA LEU A 72 9.66 -12.65 29.39
C LEU A 72 10.39 -13.93 29.82
N ALA A 73 10.61 -14.86 28.90
CA ALA A 73 11.26 -16.15 29.17
C ALA A 73 12.80 -16.13 28.96
N ARG A 74 13.38 -15.02 28.47
CA ARG A 74 14.76 -14.99 27.94
C ARG A 74 15.85 -15.42 28.92
N LYS A 75 15.60 -15.33 30.23
CA LYS A 75 16.57 -15.67 31.29
C LYS A 75 16.56 -17.15 31.66
N GLU A 76 15.61 -17.93 31.17
CA GLU A 76 15.56 -19.37 31.45
C GLU A 76 16.53 -20.16 30.58
N SER A 77 17.05 -21.25 31.15
CA SER A 77 17.90 -22.21 30.44
C SER A 77 17.10 -23.35 29.81
N ASP A 78 15.83 -23.10 29.47
CA ASP A 78 14.96 -24.11 28.86
C ASP A 78 15.35 -24.35 27.40
N ARG A 79 15.26 -25.61 26.97
CA ARG A 79 15.49 -26.03 25.57
C ARG A 79 14.63 -25.24 24.59
N ILE A 80 13.40 -24.90 25.00
CA ILE A 80 12.44 -24.11 24.21
C ILE A 80 12.98 -22.69 23.97
N VAL A 81 13.50 -22.03 25.00
CA VAL A 81 14.09 -20.67 24.87
C VAL A 81 15.33 -20.69 23.99
N HIS A 82 16.11 -21.77 24.05
CA HIS A 82 17.29 -21.95 23.20
C HIS A 82 16.93 -22.15 21.72
N LEU A 83 15.88 -22.93 21.45
CA LEU A 83 15.32 -23.07 20.09
C LEU A 83 14.82 -21.72 19.56
N TRP A 84 14.04 -20.99 20.35
CA TRP A 84 13.52 -19.68 19.97
C TRP A 84 14.62 -18.66 19.71
N ARG A 85 15.73 -18.65 20.47
CA ARG A 85 16.90 -17.80 20.15
C ARG A 85 17.46 -18.04 18.75
N ARG A 86 17.39 -19.27 18.25
CA ARG A 86 17.90 -19.64 16.93
C ARG A 86 16.88 -19.38 15.81
N VAL A 87 15.60 -19.59 16.10
CA VAL A 87 14.51 -19.50 15.11
C VAL A 87 14.02 -18.06 14.92
N LEU A 88 13.95 -17.27 15.98
CA LEU A 88 13.34 -15.95 15.96
C LEU A 88 14.06 -14.95 15.02
N PRO A 89 15.40 -14.83 15.02
CA PRO A 89 16.09 -13.92 14.10
C PRO A 89 15.89 -14.24 12.60
N PRO A 90 16.09 -15.49 12.12
CA PRO A 90 15.87 -15.79 10.71
C PRO A 90 14.40 -15.69 10.31
N VAL A 91 13.44 -16.03 11.19
CA VAL A 91 12.01 -15.82 10.91
C VAL A 91 11.72 -14.34 10.69
N ALA A 92 12.20 -13.45 11.57
CA ALA A 92 12.00 -12.02 11.44
C ALA A 92 12.66 -11.44 10.18
N LEU A 93 13.87 -11.92 9.84
CA LEU A 93 14.57 -11.49 8.63
C LEU A 93 13.84 -11.93 7.36
N LEU A 94 13.45 -13.21 7.28
CA LEU A 94 12.76 -13.75 6.13
C LEU A 94 11.37 -13.12 5.96
N SER A 95 10.64 -12.86 7.05
CA SER A 95 9.37 -12.15 6.99
C SER A 95 9.53 -10.70 6.52
N LEU A 96 10.64 -10.02 6.89
CA LEU A 96 10.93 -8.68 6.38
C LEU A 96 11.25 -8.69 4.89
N LEU A 97 12.08 -9.64 4.44
CA LEU A 97 12.44 -9.79 3.04
C LEU A 97 11.21 -10.11 2.19
N ALA A 98 10.34 -11.00 2.65
CA ALA A 98 9.09 -11.34 1.98
C ALA A 98 8.13 -10.15 1.83
N MET A 99 8.21 -9.15 2.70
CA MET A 99 7.38 -7.93 2.62
C MET A 99 7.99 -6.80 1.79
N SER A 100 9.27 -6.91 1.44
CA SER A 100 10.02 -5.77 0.89
C SER A 100 9.45 -5.27 -0.44
N SER A 101 8.97 -6.17 -1.31
CA SER A 101 8.29 -5.83 -2.57
C SER A 101 7.00 -5.03 -2.33
N SER A 102 6.10 -5.56 -1.50
CA SER A 102 4.80 -4.93 -1.25
C SER A 102 4.97 -3.59 -0.53
N LEU A 103 5.92 -3.49 0.41
CA LEU A 103 6.29 -2.23 1.06
C LEU A 103 6.89 -1.23 0.08
N ALA A 104 7.74 -1.67 -0.84
CA ALA A 104 8.32 -0.81 -1.86
C ALA A 104 7.26 -0.29 -2.85
N GLN A 105 6.25 -1.10 -3.21
CA GLN A 105 5.13 -0.66 -4.05
C GLN A 105 4.22 0.32 -3.31
N LEU A 106 3.87 0.03 -2.06
CA LEU A 106 3.10 0.97 -1.22
C LEU A 106 3.85 2.28 -1.02
N ALA A 107 5.17 2.19 -0.84
CA ALA A 107 6.01 3.38 -0.73
C ALA A 107 6.10 4.14 -2.07
N GLY A 108 6.28 3.43 -3.18
CA GLY A 108 6.31 4.00 -4.52
C GLY A 108 5.03 4.76 -4.87
N ARG A 109 3.87 4.33 -4.35
CA ARG A 109 2.57 5.00 -4.51
C ARG A 109 2.46 6.33 -3.78
N HIS A 110 3.07 6.44 -2.60
CA HIS A 110 2.87 7.60 -1.71
C HIS A 110 4.04 8.59 -1.69
N TRP A 111 5.22 8.16 -2.11
CA TRP A 111 6.42 8.99 -2.17
C TRP A 111 6.96 9.11 -3.60
N GLY A 112 7.98 9.95 -3.79
CA GLY A 112 8.56 10.16 -5.12
C GLY A 112 7.58 10.82 -6.08
N GLU A 113 7.68 10.48 -7.37
CA GLU A 113 6.90 11.13 -8.44
C GLU A 113 5.39 10.97 -8.26
N TRP A 114 4.94 9.79 -7.81
CA TRP A 114 3.53 9.52 -7.53
C TRP A 114 2.99 10.29 -6.35
N GLY A 115 3.82 10.53 -5.32
CA GLY A 115 3.45 11.43 -4.21
C GLY A 115 3.26 12.88 -4.68
N HIS A 116 4.07 13.36 -5.62
CA HIS A 116 3.91 14.70 -6.20
C HIS A 116 2.67 14.77 -7.11
N LEU A 117 2.43 13.73 -7.92
CA LEU A 117 1.21 13.62 -8.73
C LEU A 117 -0.03 13.59 -7.82
N LYS A 118 0.00 12.83 -6.71
CA LYS A 118 -1.08 12.79 -5.71
C LYS A 118 -1.39 14.19 -5.18
N ALA A 119 -0.37 14.94 -4.74
CA ALA A 119 -0.55 16.29 -4.25
C ALA A 119 -1.14 17.21 -5.32
N MET A 120 -0.67 17.09 -6.56
CA MET A 120 -1.20 17.85 -7.71
C MET A 120 -2.66 17.51 -8.01
N LEU A 121 -3.03 16.23 -7.98
CA LEU A 121 -4.41 15.80 -8.14
C LEU A 121 -5.28 16.37 -7.01
N GLN A 122 -4.86 16.25 -5.76
CA GLN A 122 -5.59 16.81 -4.61
C GLN A 122 -5.79 18.33 -4.71
N ASP A 123 -4.77 19.08 -5.08
CA ASP A 123 -4.85 20.54 -5.22
C ASP A 123 -5.82 20.95 -6.34
N ASN A 124 -5.82 20.23 -7.47
CA ASN A 124 -6.72 20.53 -8.59
C ASN A 124 -8.14 19.99 -8.37
N GLU A 125 -8.30 18.88 -7.65
CA GLU A 125 -9.60 18.36 -7.20
C GLU A 125 -10.36 19.41 -6.38
N VAL A 126 -9.67 20.12 -5.47
CA VAL A 126 -10.27 21.21 -4.68
C VAL A 126 -10.74 22.36 -5.58
N ARG A 127 -9.96 22.70 -6.62
CA ARG A 127 -10.32 23.77 -7.57
C ARG A 127 -11.52 23.38 -8.43
N VAL A 128 -11.57 22.15 -8.93
CA VAL A 128 -12.71 21.63 -9.68
C VAL A 128 -13.95 21.54 -8.79
N ARG A 129 -13.79 21.10 -7.54
CA ARG A 129 -14.88 21.05 -6.56
C ARG A 129 -15.52 22.41 -6.30
N ALA A 130 -14.76 23.51 -6.39
CA ALA A 130 -15.29 24.86 -6.23
C ALA A 130 -16.31 25.27 -7.31
N PHE A 131 -16.39 24.54 -8.43
CA PHE A 131 -17.45 24.72 -9.43
C PHE A 131 -18.79 24.10 -9.01
N SER A 132 -18.79 23.17 -8.05
CA SER A 132 -20.03 22.55 -7.58
C SER A 132 -20.78 23.50 -6.66
N SER A 133 -22.06 23.72 -6.98
CA SER A 133 -23.02 24.39 -6.10
C SER A 133 -23.67 23.45 -5.07
N ARG A 134 -23.39 22.14 -5.14
CA ARG A 134 -24.09 21.12 -4.36
C ARG A 134 -23.30 20.69 -3.13
N ALA A 135 -24.01 20.34 -2.06
CA ALA A 135 -23.40 19.88 -0.81
C ALA A 135 -22.68 18.52 -0.93
N ASP A 136 -23.17 17.65 -1.83
CA ASP A 136 -22.53 16.36 -2.15
C ASP A 136 -21.26 16.51 -3.01
N GLY A 137 -21.01 17.71 -3.55
CA GLY A 137 -19.90 18.01 -4.44
C GLY A 137 -20.14 17.60 -5.89
N ALA A 138 -21.24 16.91 -6.23
CA ALA A 138 -21.48 16.50 -7.60
C ALA A 138 -21.58 17.73 -8.53
N LEU A 139 -20.99 17.63 -9.72
CA LEU A 139 -21.11 18.62 -10.78
C LEU A 139 -22.33 18.29 -11.63
N SER A 140 -23.17 19.28 -11.87
CA SER A 140 -24.11 19.26 -13.00
C SER A 140 -23.36 19.30 -14.33
N GLU A 141 -24.03 18.95 -15.43
CA GLU A 141 -23.42 18.98 -16.77
C GLU A 141 -22.86 20.36 -17.14
N GLU A 142 -23.55 21.44 -16.77
CA GLU A 142 -23.08 22.81 -17.01
C GLU A 142 -21.85 23.16 -16.16
N GLU A 143 -21.83 22.75 -14.89
CA GLU A 143 -20.66 22.91 -14.01
C GLU A 143 -19.48 22.09 -14.50
N PHE A 144 -19.72 20.86 -14.94
CA PHE A 144 -18.71 19.98 -15.53
C PHE A 144 -18.14 20.58 -16.81
N ALA A 145 -18.98 21.09 -17.72
CA ALA A 145 -18.53 21.75 -18.94
C ALA A 145 -17.67 22.98 -18.64
N ARG A 146 -18.07 23.81 -17.67
CA ARG A 146 -17.27 24.97 -17.23
C ARG A 146 -15.94 24.57 -16.60
N ALA A 147 -15.94 23.58 -15.71
CA ALA A 147 -14.71 23.06 -15.11
C ALA A 147 -13.78 22.44 -16.16
N LYS A 148 -14.34 21.76 -17.16
CA LYS A 148 -13.59 21.18 -18.29
C LYS A 148 -12.94 22.26 -19.13
N LEU A 149 -13.68 23.32 -19.47
CA LEU A 149 -13.14 24.46 -20.21
C LEU A 149 -12.02 25.16 -19.43
N TRP A 150 -12.22 25.39 -18.13
CA TRP A 150 -11.20 25.96 -17.26
C TRP A 150 -9.90 25.13 -17.25
N LEU A 151 -10.01 23.80 -17.17
CA LEU A 151 -8.85 22.91 -17.21
C LEU A 151 -8.16 22.88 -18.58
N LEU A 152 -8.91 23.11 -19.68
CA LEU A 152 -8.35 23.26 -21.02
C LEU A 152 -7.59 24.58 -21.20
N GLU A 153 -8.07 25.66 -20.59
CA GLU A 153 -7.39 26.96 -20.59
C GLU A 153 -6.10 26.94 -19.74
N GLN A 154 -6.08 26.13 -18.68
CA GLN A 154 -4.95 25.96 -17.79
C GLN A 154 -4.53 24.49 -17.72
N PRO A 155 -3.92 23.96 -18.80
CA PRO A 155 -3.55 22.56 -18.86
C PRO A 155 -2.52 22.25 -17.77
N VAL A 156 -2.85 21.29 -16.92
CA VAL A 156 -1.93 20.82 -15.87
C VAL A 156 -1.25 19.56 -16.38
N THR A 157 0.08 19.63 -16.46
CA THR A 157 0.93 18.54 -16.92
C THR A 157 1.88 18.07 -15.82
N PHE A 158 2.13 16.78 -15.75
CA PHE A 158 3.10 16.16 -14.86
C PHE A 158 4.12 15.35 -15.68
N GLN A 159 5.41 15.65 -15.55
CA GLN A 159 6.47 14.93 -16.22
C GLN A 159 7.02 13.83 -15.30
N PHE A 160 6.77 12.57 -15.64
CA PHE A 160 7.48 11.44 -15.04
C PHE A 160 8.89 11.35 -15.64
N LYS A 161 9.88 10.92 -14.86
CA LYS A 161 11.23 10.69 -15.40
C LYS A 161 11.30 9.50 -16.35
N THR A 162 10.39 8.54 -16.16
CA THR A 162 10.36 7.29 -16.93
C THR A 162 9.54 7.40 -18.21
N GLU A 163 8.67 8.41 -18.32
CA GLU A 163 7.79 8.59 -19.48
C GLU A 163 8.38 9.61 -20.48
N PRO A 164 8.29 9.34 -21.78
CA PRO A 164 8.79 10.24 -22.81
C PRO A 164 7.91 11.49 -22.98
N GLU A 165 6.61 11.37 -22.70
CA GLU A 165 5.64 12.47 -22.82
C GLU A 165 5.10 12.86 -21.44
N PRO A 166 4.80 14.14 -21.20
CA PRO A 166 4.20 14.58 -19.94
C PRO A 166 2.76 14.08 -19.85
N ALA A 167 2.43 13.46 -18.73
CA ALA A 167 1.05 13.10 -18.40
C ALA A 167 0.22 14.37 -18.19
N LYS A 168 -1.06 14.33 -18.58
CA LYS A 168 -1.98 15.47 -18.49
C LYS A 168 -3.08 15.16 -17.51
N LEU A 169 -3.40 16.11 -16.63
CA LEU A 169 -4.62 16.00 -15.83
C LEU A 169 -5.81 16.29 -16.72
N ARG A 170 -6.84 15.46 -16.60
CA ARG A 170 -8.09 15.58 -17.35
C ARG A 170 -9.29 15.45 -16.44
N LEU A 171 -10.33 16.21 -16.73
CA LEU A 171 -11.64 16.03 -16.12
C LEU A 171 -12.32 14.80 -16.76
N MET A 172 -12.55 13.75 -15.96
CA MET A 172 -13.09 12.47 -16.41
C MET A 172 -14.46 12.15 -15.82
N ARG A 173 -14.83 12.73 -14.67
CA ARG A 173 -16.06 12.37 -13.93
C ARG A 173 -16.80 13.58 -13.40
N THR A 174 -18.13 13.48 -13.31
CA THR A 174 -19.01 14.50 -12.72
C THR A 174 -19.13 14.39 -11.20
N VAL A 175 -18.65 13.29 -10.62
CA VAL A 175 -18.60 13.05 -9.17
C VAL A 175 -17.14 12.84 -8.74
N PRO A 176 -16.77 13.22 -7.50
CA PRO A 176 -15.41 13.02 -7.05
C PRO A 176 -15.02 11.53 -6.99
N PRO A 177 -13.74 11.18 -7.24
CA PRO A 177 -12.70 12.05 -7.79
C PRO A 177 -13.00 12.41 -9.25
N TYR A 178 -12.96 13.71 -9.59
CA TYR A 178 -13.33 14.23 -10.91
C TYR A 178 -12.21 14.06 -11.93
N LEU A 179 -10.96 14.14 -11.48
CA LEU A 179 -9.76 14.20 -12.29
C LEU A 179 -9.14 12.81 -12.48
N GLY A 180 -8.68 12.56 -13.70
CA GLY A 180 -7.77 11.48 -14.02
C GLY A 180 -6.52 11.99 -14.71
N VAL A 181 -5.64 11.06 -15.04
CA VAL A 181 -4.36 11.28 -15.67
C VAL A 181 -4.38 10.62 -17.04
N ASP A 182 -4.11 11.40 -18.08
CA ASP A 182 -3.91 10.96 -19.45
C ASP A 182 -2.41 10.84 -19.72
N PHE A 183 -1.93 9.60 -19.83
CA PHE A 183 -0.53 9.28 -20.15
C PHE A 183 -0.24 9.38 -21.66
N GLY A 184 -1.23 9.78 -22.46
CA GLY A 184 -1.16 9.80 -23.91
C GLY A 184 -1.63 8.48 -24.53
N ARG A 185 -1.82 8.48 -25.85
CA ARG A 185 -2.17 7.29 -26.65
C ARG A 185 -3.43 6.53 -26.17
N GLY A 186 -4.32 7.21 -25.47
CA GLY A 186 -5.56 6.62 -24.93
C GLY A 186 -5.38 5.90 -23.59
N GLN A 187 -4.21 5.99 -22.95
CA GLN A 187 -3.97 5.43 -21.63
C GLN A 187 -4.40 6.44 -20.57
N ASN A 188 -5.69 6.44 -20.23
CA ASN A 188 -6.21 7.27 -19.15
C ASN A 188 -6.41 6.43 -17.89
N ALA A 189 -6.11 7.00 -16.73
CA ALA A 189 -6.41 6.39 -15.44
C ALA A 189 -6.99 7.40 -14.45
N VAL A 190 -7.94 6.96 -13.64
CA VAL A 190 -8.47 7.73 -12.50
C VAL A 190 -7.99 7.08 -11.23
N PHE A 191 -7.45 7.88 -10.32
CA PHE A 191 -6.96 7.41 -9.03
C PHE A 191 -7.81 7.93 -7.89
N ASP A 192 -7.92 7.14 -6.84
CA ASP A 192 -8.36 7.63 -5.54
C ASP A 192 -7.29 8.61 -5.02
N PRO A 193 -7.60 9.89 -4.77
CA PRO A 193 -6.61 10.88 -4.38
C PRO A 193 -6.07 10.66 -2.96
N VAL A 194 -6.67 9.79 -2.15
CA VAL A 194 -6.20 9.42 -0.80
C VAL A 194 -5.30 8.19 -0.88
N THR A 195 -5.79 7.09 -1.46
CA THR A 195 -5.06 5.82 -1.49
C THR A 195 -4.14 5.66 -2.70
N MET A 196 -4.32 6.48 -3.73
CA MET A 196 -3.70 6.33 -5.06
C MET A 196 -4.01 5.00 -5.75
N HIS A 197 -5.12 4.34 -5.37
CA HIS A 197 -5.59 3.15 -6.09
C HIS A 197 -6.18 3.55 -7.42
N CYS A 198 -5.90 2.77 -8.45
CA CYS A 198 -6.56 2.91 -9.73
C CYS A 198 -8.04 2.53 -9.58
N ILE A 199 -8.94 3.48 -9.81
CA ILE A 199 -10.39 3.27 -9.81
C ILE A 199 -10.87 2.94 -11.23
N TYR A 200 -10.14 3.41 -12.24
CA TYR A 200 -10.44 3.24 -13.64
C TYR A 200 -9.16 3.32 -14.45
N SER A 201 -9.00 2.41 -15.43
CA SER A 201 -7.98 2.48 -16.48
C SER A 201 -8.61 2.06 -17.81
N ASP A 202 -8.25 2.76 -18.87
CA ASP A 202 -8.50 2.33 -20.27
C ASP A 202 -7.54 1.23 -20.73
#